data_AF-T0XZZ2-F1
#
_entry.id   AF-T0XZZ2-F1
#
_cell.length_a   1.000
_cell.length_b   1.000
_cell.length_c   1.000
_cell.angle_alpha   90.00
_cell.angle_beta   90.00
_cell.angle_gamma   90.00
#
_symmetry.space_group_name_H-M   'P 1'
#
loop_
_entity.id
_entity.type
_entity.pdbx_description
1 polymer ?
#
loop_
_entity_poly.entity_id
_entity_poly.type
_entity_poly.pdbx_seq_one_letter_code
_entity_poly.pdbx_strand_id
1 'polypeptide(L)'
;MQVLSAKSLVHSGFTTINEVLHNLSSNGQGTLGQSFSFAFAAGASGVSLRGLTLGDTLTLIDGERTVPYPLLDDNQRDFVDTSVIPFMAVKQVQVLENGGSGLVRRRRHRGRSEH
;
A
#
# COMPACT_ATOMS: atom_id res chain seq x y z
N MET A 1 13.96 4.22 -2.15
CA MET A 1 12.68 4.33 -2.88
C MET A 1 12.60 3.16 -3.82
N GLN A 2 11.64 2.26 -3.60
CA GLN A 2 11.38 1.11 -4.45
C GLN A 2 10.12 1.39 -5.28
N VAL A 3 10.15 1.04 -6.56
CA VAL A 3 8.99 1.19 -7.46
C VAL A 3 8.71 -0.15 -8.12
N LEU A 4 7.50 -0.68 -7.90
CA LEU A 4 6.98 -1.86 -8.57
C LEU A 4 6.01 -1.41 -9.65
N SER A 5 6.37 -1.61 -10.91
CA SER A 5 5.52 -1.26 -12.05
C SER A 5 4.41 -2.30 -12.27
N ALA A 6 3.31 -1.95 -12.94
CA ALA A 6 2.27 -2.92 -13.35
C ALA A 6 2.86 -4.12 -14.09
N LYS A 7 3.86 -3.89 -14.96
CA LYS A 7 4.56 -4.98 -15.65
C LYS A 7 5.25 -5.91 -14.65
N SER A 8 6.00 -5.36 -13.70
CA SER A 8 6.67 -6.14 -12.65
C SER A 8 5.69 -6.92 -11.78
N LEU A 9 4.56 -6.31 -11.43
CA LEU A 9 3.47 -6.94 -10.64
C LEU A 9 2.82 -8.09 -11.39
N VAL A 10 2.61 -7.95 -12.70
CA VAL A 10 2.08 -9.05 -13.54
C VAL A 10 3.09 -10.20 -13.66
N HIS A 11 4.38 -9.89 -13.78
CA HIS A 11 5.42 -10.92 -13.91
C HIS A 11 5.79 -11.60 -12.58
N SER A 12 5.45 -11.01 -11.44
CA SER A 12 5.73 -11.60 -10.12
C SER A 12 4.77 -12.71 -9.73
N GLY A 13 3.65 -12.89 -10.44
CA GLY A 13 2.64 -13.90 -10.14
C GLY A 13 1.74 -13.57 -8.95
N PHE A 14 1.81 -12.34 -8.42
CA PHE A 14 0.90 -11.88 -7.37
C PHE A 14 -0.48 -11.60 -7.95
N THR A 15 -1.51 -11.86 -7.15
CA THR A 15 -2.91 -11.72 -7.51
C THR A 15 -3.62 -10.67 -6.66
N THR A 16 -3.03 -10.30 -5.52
CA THR A 16 -3.55 -9.29 -4.60
C THR A 16 -2.49 -8.28 -4.20
N ILE A 17 -2.91 -7.09 -3.78
CA ILE A 17 -2.01 -6.07 -3.24
C ILE A 17 -1.41 -6.51 -1.91
N ASN A 18 -2.13 -7.30 -1.12
CA ASN A 18 -1.61 -7.85 0.12
C ASN A 18 -0.37 -8.73 -0.13
N GLU A 19 -0.42 -9.63 -1.11
CA GLU A 19 0.74 -10.46 -1.49
C GLU A 19 1.95 -9.62 -1.90
N VAL A 20 1.72 -8.55 -2.67
CA VAL A 20 2.78 -7.61 -3.07
C VAL A 20 3.42 -6.99 -1.83
N LEU A 21 2.61 -6.46 -0.92
CA LEU A 21 3.06 -5.75 0.27
C LEU A 21 3.78 -6.68 1.26
N HIS A 22 3.30 -7.91 1.43
CA HIS A 22 3.97 -8.92 2.25
C HIS A 22 5.36 -9.29 1.75
N ASN A 23 5.54 -9.30 0.42
CA ASN A 23 6.80 -9.67 -0.23
C ASN A 23 7.75 -8.47 -0.46
N LEU A 24 7.40 -7.27 0.03
CA LEU A 24 8.34 -6.16 0.02
C LEU A 24 9.51 -6.47 0.95
N SER A 25 10.74 -6.26 0.48
CA SER A 25 11.96 -6.35 1.31
C SER A 25 11.95 -5.38 2.49
N SER A 26 11.13 -4.32 2.40
CA SER A 26 10.95 -3.26 3.39
C SER A 26 9.81 -3.55 4.38
N ASN A 27 9.09 -4.66 4.22
CA ASN A 27 7.95 -5.02 5.04
C ASN A 27 8.37 -5.22 6.51
N GLY A 28 7.63 -4.61 7.43
CA GLY A 28 7.86 -4.71 8.87
C GLY A 28 7.15 -5.93 9.49
N GLN A 29 7.56 -6.28 10.72
CA GLN A 29 6.95 -7.37 11.49
C GLN A 29 5.51 -7.08 11.96
N GLY A 30 4.93 -5.91 11.65
CA GLY A 30 3.61 -5.46 12.11
C GLY A 30 2.52 -5.43 11.03
N THR A 31 2.74 -6.08 9.88
CA THR A 31 1.79 -6.09 8.75
C THR A 31 0.62 -7.03 9.05
N LEU A 32 -0.61 -6.56 8.79
CA LEU A 32 -1.82 -7.34 9.00
C LEU A 32 -2.15 -8.16 7.77
N GLY A 33 -2.25 -9.48 7.95
CA GLY A 33 -2.73 -10.41 6.93
C GLY A 33 -4.22 -10.71 7.11
N GLN A 34 -4.89 -11.07 6.00
CA GLN A 34 -6.31 -11.44 5.95
C GLN A 34 -6.66 -12.67 6.82
N SER A 35 -5.66 -13.51 7.12
CA SER A 35 -5.85 -14.83 7.75
C SER A 35 -5.96 -14.80 9.28
N PHE A 36 -5.80 -13.65 9.93
CA PHE A 36 -5.83 -13.56 11.39
C PHE A 36 -7.27 -13.38 11.89
N SER A 37 -8.01 -14.49 12.03
CA SER A 37 -9.41 -14.50 12.51
C SER A 37 -9.59 -13.98 13.95
N PHE A 38 -8.51 -13.83 14.72
CA PHE A 38 -8.52 -13.24 16.07
C PHE A 38 -8.11 -11.75 16.09
N ALA A 39 -7.77 -11.16 14.93
CA ALA A 39 -7.56 -9.73 14.85
C ALA A 39 -8.92 -9.04 14.90
N PHE A 40 -9.04 -7.98 15.69
CA PHE A 40 -10.27 -7.16 15.78
C PHE A 40 -10.72 -6.62 14.42
N ALA A 41 -9.81 -6.57 13.42
CA ALA A 41 -10.07 -6.27 12.02
C ALA A 41 -9.92 -7.50 11.10
N ALA A 42 -10.61 -8.60 11.43
CA ALA A 42 -10.61 -9.81 10.60
C ALA A 42 -11.02 -9.50 9.15
N GLY A 43 -10.21 -9.94 8.18
CA GLY A 43 -10.47 -9.70 6.76
C GLY A 43 -10.03 -8.33 6.24
N ALA A 44 -9.27 -7.56 7.01
CA ALA A 44 -8.57 -6.37 6.53
C ALA A 44 -7.06 -6.64 6.32
N SER A 45 -6.36 -5.78 5.59
CA SER A 45 -4.93 -5.90 5.29
C SER A 45 -4.23 -4.58 5.44
N GLY A 46 -3.15 -4.51 6.22
CA GLY A 46 -2.44 -3.26 6.49
C GLY A 46 -0.93 -3.45 6.40
N VAL A 47 -0.21 -2.45 5.87
CA VAL A 47 1.25 -2.50 5.69
C VAL A 47 1.98 -1.75 6.79
N SER A 48 3.03 -2.36 7.32
CA SER A 48 4.03 -1.72 8.17
C SER A 48 5.37 -1.68 7.44
N LEU A 49 6.13 -0.60 7.56
CA LEU A 49 7.43 -0.47 6.89
C LEU A 49 8.55 -0.20 7.90
N ARG A 50 9.66 -0.93 7.79
CA ARG A 50 10.93 -0.67 8.51
C ARG A 50 10.79 -0.31 10.00
N GLY A 51 10.07 -1.12 10.77
CA GLY A 51 9.93 -0.95 12.22
C GLY A 51 8.95 0.15 12.66
N LEU A 52 8.26 0.80 11.72
CA LEU A 52 7.09 1.61 11.99
C LEU A 52 5.88 0.72 12.30
N THR A 53 4.96 1.22 13.12
CA THR A 53 3.67 0.56 13.32
C THR A 53 2.73 0.86 12.16
N LEU A 54 1.60 0.16 12.07
CA LEU A 54 0.58 0.39 11.05
C LEU A 54 0.10 1.86 11.02
N GLY A 55 -0.07 2.46 12.20
CA GLY A 55 -0.54 3.84 12.35
C GLY A 55 0.50 4.89 11.92
N ASP A 56 1.78 4.51 11.89
CA ASP A 56 2.88 5.38 11.51
C ASP A 56 3.25 5.25 10.02
N THR A 57 2.51 4.43 9.25
CA THR A 57 2.76 4.22 7.82
C THR A 57 1.77 5.01 6.96
N LEU A 58 2.26 6.04 6.27
CA LEU A 58 1.43 6.85 5.37
C LEU A 58 1.09 6.08 4.07
N THR A 59 -0.18 5.76 3.89
CA THR A 59 -0.70 5.16 2.66
C THR A 59 -1.40 6.21 1.79
N LEU A 60 -0.98 6.30 0.52
CA LEU A 60 -1.58 7.19 -0.49
C LEU A 60 -2.13 6.36 -1.65
N ILE A 61 -3.37 6.62 -2.04
CA ILE A 61 -3.99 6.07 -3.27
C ILE A 61 -4.14 7.24 -4.24
N ASP A 62 -3.59 7.11 -5.45
CA ASP A 62 -3.53 8.17 -6.45
C ASP A 62 -2.92 9.51 -5.95
N GLY A 63 -2.13 9.46 -4.88
CA GLY A 63 -1.51 10.62 -4.23
C GLY A 63 -2.36 11.28 -3.15
N GLU A 64 -3.57 10.77 -2.89
CA GLU A 64 -4.46 11.26 -1.83
C GLU A 64 -4.37 10.37 -0.59
N ARG A 65 -4.44 11.01 0.58
CA ARG A 65 -4.50 10.30 1.86
C ARG A 65 -5.79 9.49 1.92
N THR A 66 -5.65 8.19 2.10
CA THR A 66 -6.79 7.30 2.25
C THR A 66 -7.29 7.34 3.68
N VAL A 67 -8.61 7.18 3.86
CA VAL A 67 -9.23 7.13 5.18
C VAL A 67 -8.79 5.84 5.89
N PRO A 68 -8.43 5.90 7.18
CA PRO A 68 -8.14 4.70 7.96
C PRO A 68 -9.37 3.79 8.04
N TYR A 69 -9.12 2.49 8.15
CA TYR A 69 -10.14 1.48 8.40
C TYR A 69 -10.89 1.82 9.71
N PRO A 70 -12.23 1.70 9.75
CA PRO A 70 -13.02 2.16 10.89
C PRO A 70 -12.79 1.36 12.18
N LEU A 71 -12.15 0.19 12.09
CA LEU A 71 -11.72 -0.59 13.26
C LEU A 71 -10.23 -0.40 13.47
N LEU A 72 -9.87 -0.17 14.72
CA LEU A 72 -8.48 -0.13 15.15
C LEU A 72 -7.92 -1.55 15.25
N ASP A 73 -6.69 -1.72 14.80
CA ASP A 73 -5.93 -2.93 15.10
C ASP A 73 -5.51 -2.95 16.57
N ASP A 74 -5.78 -4.06 17.25
CA ASP A 74 -5.63 -4.24 18.71
C ASP A 74 -6.23 -3.10 19.56
N ASN A 75 -7.27 -2.44 19.03
CA ASN A 75 -7.90 -1.26 19.63
C ASN A 75 -6.96 -0.06 19.89
N GLN A 76 -5.80 -0.02 19.21
CA GLN A 76 -4.77 0.99 19.43
C GLN A 76 -4.18 1.59 18.15
N ARG A 77 -4.18 0.86 17.03
CA ARG A 77 -3.46 1.24 15.82
C ARG A 77 -4.41 1.48 14.65
N ASP A 78 -4.44 2.70 14.14
CA ASP A 78 -5.07 2.99 12.85
C ASP A 78 -4.29 2.31 11.72
N PHE A 79 -4.99 1.93 10.65
CA PHE A 79 -4.36 1.42 9.44
C PHE A 79 -5.25 1.63 8.23
N VAL A 80 -4.69 1.57 7.02
CA VAL A 80 -5.49 1.59 5.78
C VAL A 80 -5.67 0.16 5.30
N ASP A 81 -6.92 -0.25 5.08
CA ASP A 81 -7.21 -1.55 4.50
C ASP A 81 -6.85 -1.55 3.01
N THR A 82 -5.89 -2.38 2.65
CA THR A 82 -5.37 -2.56 1.29
C THR A 82 -6.06 -3.70 0.54
N SER A 83 -6.88 -4.51 1.23
CA SER A 83 -7.62 -5.63 0.63
C SER A 83 -8.69 -5.15 -0.35
N VAL A 84 -9.22 -3.95 -0.13
CA VAL A 84 -10.24 -3.32 -0.97
C VAL A 84 -9.69 -2.75 -2.29
N ILE A 85 -8.36 -2.73 -2.48
CA ILE A 85 -7.73 -2.20 -3.69
C ILE A 85 -7.71 -3.29 -4.77
N PRO A 86 -8.46 -3.14 -5.88
CA PRO A 86 -8.44 -4.14 -6.94
C PRO A 86 -7.06 -4.18 -7.60
N PHE A 87 -6.43 -5.35 -7.66
CA PHE A 87 -5.08 -5.51 -8.21
C PHE A 87 -4.96 -4.97 -9.65
N MET A 88 -6.00 -5.19 -10.47
CA MET A 88 -6.06 -4.73 -11.86
C MET A 88 -6.14 -3.20 -12.02
N ALA A 89 -6.54 -2.48 -10.96
CA ALA A 89 -6.58 -1.01 -10.97
C ALA A 89 -5.19 -0.38 -10.69
N VAL A 90 -4.21 -1.18 -10.25
CA VAL A 90 -2.92 -0.67 -9.80
C VAL A 90 -1.93 -0.54 -10.96
N LYS A 91 -1.52 0.71 -11.23
CA LYS A 91 -0.48 1.01 -12.25
C LYS A 91 0.94 0.84 -11.72
N GLN A 92 1.15 1.15 -10.44
CA GLN A 92 2.45 1.03 -9.79
C GLN A 92 2.28 1.11 -8.27
N VAL A 93 3.17 0.46 -7.54
CA VAL A 93 3.35 0.61 -6.09
C VAL A 93 4.68 1.31 -5.86
N GLN A 94 4.67 2.38 -5.08
CA GLN A 94 5.87 3.14 -4.72
C GLN A 94 6.07 3.07 -3.21
N VAL A 95 7.28 2.69 -2.78
CA VAL A 95 7.65 2.56 -1.37
C VAL A 95 8.77 3.55 -1.06
N LEU A 96 8.52 4.42 -0.08
CA LEU A 96 9.39 5.50 0.34
C LEU A 96 9.92 5.21 1.75
N GLU A 97 11.15 4.71 1.85
CA GLU A 97 11.70 4.15 3.10
C GLU A 97 12.48 5.17 3.97
N ASN A 98 12.89 6.30 3.40
CA ASN A 98 13.71 7.30 4.08
C ASN A 98 13.07 8.69 3.88
N GLY A 99 12.25 9.16 4.82
CA GLY A 99 11.82 10.58 4.94
C GLY A 99 11.33 11.25 3.65
N GLY A 100 10.87 10.47 2.68
CA GLY A 100 10.58 10.91 1.32
C GLY A 100 9.25 11.62 1.28
N SER A 101 9.16 12.81 1.89
CA SER A 101 8.13 13.81 1.62
C SER A 101 8.30 14.33 0.18
N GLY A 102 8.19 13.45 -0.79
CA GLY A 102 8.45 13.70 -2.19
C GLY A 102 7.19 13.41 -2.97
N LEU A 103 6.18 14.25 -2.79
CA LEU A 103 5.21 14.65 -3.80
C LEU A 103 4.99 13.60 -4.89
N VAL A 104 3.97 12.73 -4.74
CA VAL A 104 3.43 11.93 -5.85
C VAL A 104 2.88 12.93 -6.87
N ARG A 105 3.76 13.45 -7.71
CA ARG A 105 3.44 14.41 -8.74
C ARG A 105 2.76 13.61 -9.84
N ARG A 106 1.43 13.77 -9.96
CA ARG A 106 0.66 13.28 -11.11
C ARG A 106 1.47 13.60 -12.37
N ARG A 107 1.96 12.58 -13.08
CA ARG A 107 2.46 12.77 -14.44
C ARG A 107 1.26 13.22 -15.25
N ARG A 108 1.08 14.54 -15.38
CA ARG A 108 0.12 15.10 -16.33
C ARG A 108 0.59 14.66 -17.70
N HIS A 109 -0.12 13.70 -18.28
CA HIS A 109 0.02 13.34 -19.67
C HIS A 109 -0.40 14.59 -20.47
N ARG A 110 0.58 15.43 -20.82
CA ARG A 110 0.35 16.56 -21.71
C ARG A 110 0.28 15.96 -23.12
N GLY A 111 -0.94 15.77 -23.60
CA GLY A 111 -1.20 15.43 -24.99
C GLY A 111 -0.54 16.49 -25.87
N ARG A 112 0.49 16.07 -26.60
CA ARG A 112 1.07 16.79 -27.73
C ARG A 112 0.12 16.52 -28.90
N SER A 113 -0.80 17.44 -29.15
CA SER A 113 -1.53 17.51 -30.41
C SER A 113 -0.70 18.40 -31.35
N GLU A 114 0.01 17.75 -32.27
CA GLU A 114 0.53 18.39 -33.47
C GLU A 114 -0.57 18.33 -34.53
N HIS A 115 -1.04 19.49 -34.97
CA HIS A 115 -1.55 19.77 -36.31
C HIS A 115 -1.36 21.26 -36.58
#